data_AF-A0A819TE37-F1
#
_entry.id   AF-A0A819TE37-F1
#
_cell.length_a   1.000
_cell.length_b   1.000
_cell.length_c   1.000
_cell.angle_alpha   90.00
_cell.angle_beta   90.00
_cell.angle_gamma   90.00
#
_symmetry.space_group_name_H-M   'P 1'
#
loop_
_entity.id
_entity.type
_entity.pdbx_description
1 polymer ?
#
loop_
_entity_poly.entity_id
_entity_poly.type
_entity_poly.pdbx_seq_one_letter_code
_entity_poly.pdbx_strand_id
1 'polypeptide(L)'
;AEAEMRQRAELIQQIRAFELLPVDRWKPVDRTSVPGYGFHDEMSIAEIRERLELLKLEREKERELRRDQIVREKQTKEKMLTTTVRSIAKRRSDLTTQAAMRKRSNISAPPPAVDKSNPELEQLKTHLELKRAQRLSNQQQRETLQSCGTSLKASNSFVRSSSEWNRLEQVEKACDKAQKRTAPSLIA
;
A
#
# COMPACT_ATOMS: atom_id res chain seq x y z
N ALA A 1 -45.24 -61.81 68.21
CA ALA A 1 -46.07 -60.85 67.45
C ALA A 1 -45.52 -59.42 67.55
N GLU A 2 -45.45 -58.80 68.74
CA GLU A 2 -45.04 -57.39 68.86
C GLU A 2 -43.57 -57.11 68.51
N ALA A 3 -42.64 -58.02 68.87
CA ALA A 3 -41.22 -57.85 68.54
C ALA A 3 -40.95 -57.88 67.03
N GLU A 4 -41.64 -58.74 66.28
CA GLU A 4 -41.56 -58.79 64.82
C GLU A 4 -42.16 -57.53 64.17
N MET A 5 -43.23 -56.98 64.75
CA MET A 5 -43.83 -55.72 64.29
C MET A 5 -42.88 -54.53 64.46
N ARG A 6 -42.10 -54.50 65.55
CA ARG A 6 -41.07 -53.46 65.77
C ARG A 6 -39.92 -53.57 64.77
N GLN A 7 -39.43 -54.79 64.53
CA GLN A 7 -38.39 -55.03 63.53
C GLN A 7 -38.85 -54.63 62.12
N ARG A 8 -40.11 -54.91 61.77
CA ARG A 8 -40.70 -54.46 60.49
C ARG A 8 -40.81 -52.95 60.40
N ALA A 9 -41.21 -52.28 61.49
CA ALA A 9 -41.31 -50.82 61.53
C ALA A 9 -39.93 -50.13 61.41
N GLU A 10 -38.90 -50.65 62.07
CA GLU A 10 -37.51 -50.17 61.96
C GLU A 10 -36.98 -50.36 60.53
N LEU A 11 -37.24 -51.52 59.91
CA LEU A 11 -36.84 -51.78 58.53
C LEU A 11 -37.52 -50.79 57.55
N ILE A 12 -38.81 -50.50 57.75
CA ILE A 12 -39.54 -49.51 56.95
C ILE A 12 -38.96 -48.11 57.14
N GLN A 13 -38.58 -47.73 58.37
CA GLN A 13 -37.93 -46.43 58.62
C GLN A 13 -36.58 -46.33 57.92
N GLN A 14 -35.78 -47.40 57.95
CA GLN A 14 -34.50 -47.44 57.25
C GLN A 14 -34.68 -47.31 55.73
N ILE A 15 -35.63 -48.05 55.13
CA ILE A 15 -35.93 -47.95 53.70
C ILE A 15 -36.34 -46.52 53.32
N ARG A 16 -37.27 -45.92 54.09
CA ARG A 16 -37.70 -44.53 53.85
C ARG A 16 -36.56 -43.53 53.98
N ALA A 17 -35.65 -43.74 54.92
CA ALA A 17 -34.47 -42.89 55.07
C ALA A 17 -33.55 -42.98 53.83
N PHE A 18 -33.39 -44.17 53.25
CA PHE A 18 -32.64 -44.36 52.01
C PHE A 18 -33.36 -43.79 50.78
N GLU A 19 -34.69 -43.87 50.70
CA GLU A 19 -35.48 -43.30 49.61
C GLU A 19 -35.47 -41.76 49.58
N LEU A 20 -35.29 -41.13 50.74
CA LEU A 20 -35.18 -39.68 50.87
C LEU A 20 -33.80 -39.13 50.49
N LEU A 21 -32.80 -40.00 50.29
CA LEU A 21 -31.49 -39.56 49.84
C LEU A 21 -31.59 -39.02 48.41
N PRO A 22 -31.14 -37.78 48.15
CA PRO A 22 -31.09 -37.26 46.80
C PRO A 22 -30.09 -38.09 45.99
N VAL A 23 -30.59 -38.78 44.96
CA VAL A 23 -29.75 -39.50 44.01
C VAL A 23 -29.14 -38.48 43.06
N ASP A 24 -27.81 -38.35 43.05
CA ASP A 24 -27.10 -37.56 42.06
C ASP A 24 -27.26 -38.18 40.67
N ARG A 25 -28.08 -37.55 39.83
CA ARG A 25 -28.36 -38.00 38.45
C ARG A 25 -27.38 -37.44 37.43
N TRP A 26 -26.39 -36.66 37.87
CA TRP A 26 -25.39 -36.07 36.98
C TRP A 26 -24.44 -37.17 36.47
N LYS A 27 -24.40 -37.35 35.15
CA LYS A 27 -23.31 -38.05 34.49
C LYS A 27 -22.23 -37.03 34.10
N PRO A 28 -20.96 -37.23 34.49
CA PRO A 28 -19.89 -36.37 33.99
C PRO A 28 -19.81 -36.49 32.47
N VAL A 29 -19.72 -35.34 31.80
CA VAL A 29 -19.53 -35.29 30.34
C VAL A 29 -18.09 -35.67 30.05
N ASP A 30 -17.89 -36.85 29.47
CA ASP A 30 -16.61 -37.26 28.92
C ASP A 30 -16.39 -36.57 27.56
N ARG A 31 -15.39 -35.70 27.50
CA ARG A 31 -15.03 -34.96 26.28
C ARG A 31 -14.18 -35.77 25.31
N THR A 32 -13.65 -36.91 25.75
CA THR A 32 -12.83 -37.85 24.96
C THR A 32 -13.68 -38.92 24.31
N SER A 33 -14.91 -39.12 24.80
CA SER A 33 -15.87 -40.02 24.18
C SER A 33 -16.44 -39.42 22.90
N VAL A 34 -16.58 -40.28 21.89
CA VAL A 34 -17.26 -39.94 20.64
C VAL A 34 -18.77 -40.01 20.88
N PRO A 35 -19.58 -39.05 20.37
CA PRO A 35 -20.99 -38.93 20.78
C PRO A 35 -21.92 -40.07 20.31
N GLY A 36 -21.60 -40.76 19.23
CA GLY A 36 -22.37 -41.89 18.70
C GLY A 36 -23.68 -41.51 18.01
N TYR A 37 -23.72 -40.38 17.28
CA TYR A 37 -24.91 -39.90 16.56
C TYR A 37 -25.13 -40.57 15.18
N GLY A 38 -24.22 -41.45 14.74
CA GLY A 38 -24.31 -42.17 13.46
C GLY A 38 -23.67 -41.45 12.27
N PHE A 39 -22.88 -40.41 12.48
CA PHE A 39 -22.04 -39.85 11.42
C PHE A 39 -20.80 -40.75 11.18
N HIS A 40 -20.29 -40.79 9.94
CA HIS A 40 -19.13 -41.61 9.59
C HIS A 40 -17.82 -41.11 10.20
N ASP A 41 -17.68 -39.80 10.41
CA ASP A 41 -16.44 -39.16 10.90
C ASP A 41 -16.69 -38.40 12.21
N GLU A 42 -17.33 -39.06 13.17
CA GLU A 42 -17.52 -38.46 14.48
C GLU A 42 -16.19 -38.33 15.22
N MET A 43 -16.00 -37.17 15.84
CA MET A 43 -14.84 -36.87 16.66
C MET A 43 -15.28 -36.50 18.06
N SER A 44 -14.42 -36.78 19.02
CA SER A 44 -14.60 -36.29 20.38
C SER A 44 -14.49 -34.76 20.43
N ILE A 45 -15.03 -34.14 21.48
CA ILE A 45 -14.96 -32.69 21.68
C ILE A 45 -13.49 -32.24 21.84
N ALA A 46 -12.67 -33.08 22.46
CA ALA A 46 -11.24 -32.84 22.60
C ALA A 46 -10.53 -32.77 21.24
N GLU A 47 -10.78 -33.74 20.35
CA GLU A 47 -10.21 -33.76 18.99
C GLU A 47 -10.65 -32.55 18.15
N ILE A 48 -11.92 -32.15 18.21
CA ILE A 48 -12.43 -30.99 17.47
C ILE A 48 -11.70 -29.72 17.89
N ARG A 49 -11.43 -29.56 19.20
CA ARG A 49 -10.67 -28.41 19.71
C ARG A 49 -9.24 -28.40 19.22
N GLU A 50 -8.58 -29.54 19.26
CA GLU A 50 -7.21 -29.68 18.74
C GLU A 50 -7.14 -29.32 17.26
N ARG A 51 -8.03 -29.90 16.44
CA ARG A 51 -8.11 -29.55 15.00
C ARG A 51 -8.39 -28.07 14.78
N LEU A 52 -9.27 -27.48 15.58
CA LEU A 52 -9.57 -26.04 15.50
C LEU A 52 -8.33 -25.19 15.84
N GLU A 53 -7.54 -25.60 16.83
CA GLU A 53 -6.30 -24.94 17.21
C GLU A 53 -5.24 -25.05 16.10
N LEU A 54 -5.09 -26.23 15.49
CA LEU A 54 -4.22 -26.42 14.33
C LEU A 54 -4.63 -25.50 13.16
N LEU A 55 -5.91 -25.45 12.81
CA LEU A 55 -6.42 -24.58 11.75
C LEU A 55 -6.22 -23.08 12.05
N LYS A 56 -6.34 -22.67 13.32
CA LYS A 56 -6.04 -21.30 13.73
C LYS A 56 -4.56 -20.99 13.54
N LEU A 57 -3.68 -21.90 13.93
CA LEU A 57 -2.23 -21.76 13.79
C LEU A 57 -1.82 -21.69 12.32
N GLU A 58 -2.36 -22.54 11.47
CA GLU A 58 -2.12 -22.50 10.02
C GLU A 58 -2.56 -21.16 9.41
N ARG A 59 -3.75 -20.68 9.80
CA ARG A 59 -4.25 -19.37 9.34
C ARG A 59 -3.38 -18.21 9.81
N GLU A 60 -2.87 -18.27 11.04
CA GLU A 60 -1.91 -17.29 11.58
C GLU A 60 -0.64 -17.27 10.73
N LYS A 61 -0.06 -18.46 10.51
CA LYS A 61 1.15 -18.65 9.71
C LYS A 61 0.99 -18.14 8.27
N GLU A 62 -0.13 -18.45 7.61
CA GLU A 62 -0.40 -17.91 6.27
C GLU A 62 -0.46 -16.38 6.26
N ARG A 63 -1.07 -15.78 7.30
CA ARG A 63 -1.20 -14.33 7.39
C ARG A 63 0.16 -13.66 7.59
N GLU A 64 1.01 -14.26 8.42
CA GLU A 64 2.40 -13.83 8.62
C GLU A 64 3.20 -13.94 7.32
N LEU A 65 3.11 -15.07 6.61
CA LEU A 65 3.79 -15.25 5.33
C LEU A 65 3.35 -14.20 4.29
N ARG A 66 2.04 -13.93 4.18
CA ARG A 66 1.51 -12.86 3.30
C ARG A 66 2.04 -11.49 3.72
N ARG A 67 2.07 -11.19 5.02
CA ARG A 67 2.62 -9.94 5.55
C ARG A 67 4.09 -9.79 5.18
N ASP A 68 4.89 -10.83 5.40
CA ASP A 68 6.32 -10.84 5.11
C ASP A 68 6.62 -10.70 3.62
N GLN A 69 5.77 -11.31 2.77
CA GLN A 69 5.85 -11.12 1.33
C GLN A 69 5.63 -9.65 0.96
N ILE A 70 4.56 -9.03 1.46
CA ILE A 70 4.27 -7.61 1.20
C ILE A 70 5.41 -6.71 1.67
N VAL A 71 5.96 -6.98 2.87
CA VAL A 71 7.07 -6.20 3.41
C VAL A 71 8.31 -6.33 2.52
N ARG A 72 8.66 -7.55 2.09
CA ARG A 72 9.79 -7.78 1.18
C ARG A 72 9.59 -7.05 -0.15
N GLU A 73 8.42 -7.14 -0.75
CA GLU A 73 8.09 -6.43 -1.99
C GLU A 73 8.14 -4.90 -1.84
N LYS A 74 7.70 -4.38 -0.70
CA LYS A 74 7.83 -2.93 -0.40
C LYS A 74 9.29 -2.53 -0.28
N GLN A 75 10.09 -3.30 0.45
CA GLN A 75 11.52 -3.03 0.63
C GLN A 75 12.29 -3.11 -0.69
N THR A 76 11.97 -4.05 -1.58
CA THR A 76 12.62 -4.13 -2.90
C THR A 76 12.26 -2.91 -3.76
N LYS A 77 10.98 -2.53 -3.80
CA LYS A 77 10.53 -1.31 -4.50
C LYS A 77 11.18 -0.04 -3.93
N GLU A 78 11.27 0.08 -2.62
CA GLU A 78 11.94 1.20 -1.95
C GLU A 78 13.43 1.26 -2.29
N LYS A 79 14.13 0.11 -2.29
CA LYS A 79 15.53 0.03 -2.74
C LYS A 79 15.68 0.49 -4.20
N MET A 80 14.76 0.11 -5.10
CA MET A 80 14.77 0.57 -6.49
C MET A 80 14.52 2.08 -6.61
N LEU A 81 13.61 2.64 -5.82
CA LEU A 81 13.35 4.08 -5.81
C LEU A 81 14.54 4.87 -5.27
N THR A 82 15.14 4.42 -4.18
CA THR A 82 16.31 5.09 -3.59
C THR A 82 17.53 5.04 -4.51
N THR A 83 17.76 3.93 -5.22
CA THR A 83 18.85 3.84 -6.21
C THR A 83 18.61 4.76 -7.41
N THR A 84 17.38 4.82 -7.94
CA THR A 84 17.05 5.71 -9.06
C THR A 84 17.18 7.18 -8.68
N VAL A 85 16.69 7.59 -7.50
CA VAL A 85 16.87 8.94 -6.98
C VAL A 85 18.36 9.28 -6.83
N ARG A 86 19.17 8.36 -6.30
CA ARG A 86 20.62 8.54 -6.20
C ARG A 86 21.27 8.74 -7.57
N SER A 87 20.88 7.94 -8.57
CA SER A 87 21.37 8.06 -9.95
C SER A 87 20.99 9.40 -10.59
N ILE A 88 19.77 9.88 -10.37
CA ILE A 88 19.31 11.20 -10.84
C ILE A 88 20.13 12.31 -10.17
N ALA A 89 20.33 12.23 -8.85
CA ALA A 89 21.11 13.21 -8.10
C ALA A 89 22.55 13.28 -8.62
N LYS A 90 23.20 12.12 -8.82
CA LYS A 90 24.54 12.03 -9.41
C LYS A 90 24.59 12.66 -10.81
N ARG A 91 23.62 12.34 -11.68
CA ARG A 91 23.58 12.93 -13.02
C ARG A 91 23.42 14.45 -12.97
N ARG A 92 22.60 14.98 -12.05
CA ARG A 92 22.43 16.43 -11.86
C ARG A 92 23.71 17.09 -11.35
N SER A 93 24.44 16.46 -10.41
CA SER A 93 25.72 16.98 -9.95
C SER A 93 26.75 17.01 -11.09
N ASP A 94 26.83 15.92 -11.87
CA ASP A 94 27.77 15.83 -12.99
C ASP A 94 27.48 16.86 -14.09
N LEU A 95 26.20 17.10 -14.40
CA LEU A 95 25.80 18.17 -15.33
C LEU A 95 26.17 19.55 -14.81
N THR A 96 26.02 19.79 -13.50
CA THR A 96 26.34 21.07 -12.87
C THR A 96 27.85 21.32 -12.89
N THR A 97 28.65 20.32 -12.57
CA THR A 97 30.12 20.41 -12.62
C THR A 97 30.60 20.62 -14.05
N GLN A 98 30.07 19.87 -15.03
CA GLN A 98 30.40 20.07 -16.45
C GLN A 98 30.02 21.47 -16.96
N ALA A 99 28.84 21.97 -16.61
CA ALA A 99 28.42 23.33 -16.98
C ALA A 99 29.33 24.39 -16.37
N ALA A 100 29.72 24.24 -15.09
CA ALA A 100 30.67 25.12 -14.43
C ALA A 100 32.04 25.10 -15.11
N MET A 101 32.53 23.92 -15.51
CA MET A 101 33.79 23.77 -16.26
C MET A 101 33.72 24.47 -17.63
N ARG A 102 32.64 24.27 -18.40
CA ARG A 102 32.42 24.95 -19.69
C ARG A 102 32.35 26.47 -19.55
N LYS A 103 31.70 26.96 -18.48
CA LYS A 103 31.66 28.41 -18.22
C LYS A 103 33.05 28.95 -17.91
N ARG A 104 33.85 28.25 -17.10
CA ARG A 104 35.24 28.62 -16.82
C ARG A 104 36.11 28.62 -18.07
N SER A 105 36.01 27.59 -18.92
CA SER A 105 36.76 27.55 -20.18
C SER A 105 36.35 28.66 -21.14
N ASN A 106 35.06 28.98 -21.24
CA ASN A 106 34.58 30.07 -22.09
C ASN A 106 34.98 31.46 -21.57
N ILE A 107 35.06 31.66 -20.25
CA ILE A 107 35.56 32.92 -19.66
C ILE A 107 37.06 33.07 -19.89
N SER A 108 37.80 31.95 -19.85
CA SER A 108 39.25 31.96 -20.08
C SER A 108 39.64 32.02 -21.57
N ALA A 109 38.71 31.73 -22.49
CA ALA A 109 38.94 31.84 -23.91
C ALA A 109 38.94 33.32 -24.34
N PRO A 110 39.94 33.79 -25.11
CA PRO A 110 39.91 35.15 -25.65
C PRO A 110 38.66 35.30 -26.54
N PRO A 111 37.93 36.42 -26.46
CA PRO A 111 36.78 36.65 -27.33
C PRO A 111 37.23 36.53 -28.79
N PRO A 112 36.42 35.93 -29.68
CA PRO A 112 36.74 35.91 -31.11
C PRO A 112 36.93 37.35 -31.57
N ALA A 113 37.91 37.61 -32.44
CA ALA A 113 38.12 38.93 -33.00
C ALA A 113 36.88 39.33 -33.80
N VAL A 114 36.03 40.18 -33.22
CA VAL A 114 34.82 40.70 -33.87
C VAL A 114 35.10 42.11 -34.35
N ASP A 115 34.94 42.34 -35.65
CA ASP A 115 35.02 43.68 -36.23
C ASP A 115 33.90 44.57 -35.67
N LYS A 116 34.29 45.55 -34.86
CA LYS A 116 33.37 46.44 -34.12
C LYS A 116 32.59 47.40 -35.02
N SER A 117 32.91 47.47 -36.31
CA SER A 117 32.32 48.41 -37.29
C SER A 117 31.28 47.80 -38.21
N ASN A 118 30.84 46.55 -37.99
CA ASN A 118 29.84 45.93 -38.85
C ASN A 118 28.44 46.55 -38.62
N PRO A 119 27.79 47.13 -39.64
CA PRO A 119 26.49 47.81 -39.50
C PRO A 119 25.35 46.86 -39.09
N GLU A 120 25.44 45.58 -39.47
CA GLU A 120 24.49 44.54 -39.05
C GLU A 120 24.52 44.28 -37.54
N LEU A 121 25.67 44.47 -36.88
CA LEU A 121 25.78 44.30 -35.43
C LEU A 121 25.02 45.40 -34.67
N GLU A 122 25.05 46.64 -35.17
CA GLU A 122 24.28 47.75 -34.60
C GLU A 122 22.78 47.56 -34.81
N GLN A 123 22.36 47.10 -35.99
CA GLN A 123 20.97 46.72 -36.25
C GLN A 123 20.50 45.58 -35.33
N LEU A 124 21.38 44.60 -35.05
CA LEU A 124 21.07 43.51 -34.15
C LEU A 124 20.97 43.98 -32.68
N LYS A 125 21.87 44.87 -32.23
CA LYS A 125 21.82 45.46 -30.89
C LYS A 125 20.51 46.21 -30.66
N THR A 126 20.16 47.10 -31.59
CA THR A 126 18.90 47.87 -31.53
C THR A 126 17.68 46.94 -31.55
N HIS A 127 17.69 45.90 -32.39
CA HIS A 127 16.61 44.89 -32.40
C HIS A 127 16.50 44.13 -31.06
N LEU A 128 17.63 43.77 -30.45
CA LEU A 128 17.65 43.10 -29.14
C LEU A 128 17.17 44.01 -28.02
N GLU A 129 17.53 45.30 -28.04
CA GLU A 129 17.05 46.30 -27.09
C GLU A 129 15.54 46.50 -27.21
N LEU A 130 15.02 46.63 -28.43
CA LEU A 130 13.58 46.68 -28.69
C LEU A 130 12.87 45.42 -28.17
N LYS A 131 13.42 44.24 -28.41
CA LYS A 131 12.84 42.97 -27.93
C LYS A 131 12.90 42.84 -26.41
N ARG A 132 13.93 43.38 -25.75
CA ARG A 132 14.04 43.46 -24.29
C ARG A 132 13.00 44.42 -23.72
N ALA A 133 12.86 45.61 -24.29
CA ALA A 133 11.85 46.58 -23.91
C ALA A 133 10.43 46.00 -24.07
N GLN A 134 10.17 45.28 -25.16
CA GLN A 134 8.90 44.58 -25.38
C GLN A 134 8.62 43.52 -24.29
N ARG A 135 9.63 42.73 -23.89
CA ARG A 135 9.47 41.75 -22.79
C ARG A 135 9.18 42.42 -21.46
N LEU A 136 9.85 43.54 -21.16
CA LEU A 136 9.60 44.32 -19.94
C LEU A 136 8.20 44.92 -19.94
N SER A 137 7.76 45.50 -21.06
CA SER A 137 6.39 46.02 -21.23
C SER A 137 5.35 44.91 -21.06
N ASN A 138 5.56 43.74 -21.67
CA ASN A 138 4.67 42.59 -21.52
C ASN A 138 4.65 42.05 -20.08
N GLN A 139 5.78 42.13 -19.38
CA GLN A 139 5.87 41.75 -17.97
C GLN A 139 5.09 42.75 -17.10
N GLN A 140 5.26 44.06 -17.30
CA GLN A 140 4.50 45.10 -16.60
C GLN A 140 3.00 45.00 -16.87
N GLN A 141 2.59 44.71 -18.12
CA GLN A 141 1.19 44.44 -18.47
C GLN A 141 0.65 43.18 -17.77
N ARG A 142 1.46 42.12 -17.63
CA ARG A 142 1.07 40.93 -16.87
C ARG A 142 0.96 41.21 -15.37
N GLU A 143 1.85 42.02 -14.81
CA GLU A 143 1.85 42.40 -13.40
C GLU A 143 0.67 43.32 -13.05
N THR A 144 0.32 44.26 -13.94
CA THR A 144 -0.88 45.11 -13.79
C THR A 144 -2.19 44.31 -13.91
N LEU A 145 -2.29 43.39 -14.88
CA LEU A 145 -3.44 42.48 -14.99
C LEU A 145 -3.54 41.50 -13.81
N GLN A 146 -2.42 41.18 -13.16
CA GLN A 146 -2.39 40.38 -11.93
C GLN A 146 -2.75 41.21 -10.69
N SER A 147 -2.40 42.49 -10.63
CA SER A 147 -2.71 43.36 -9.49
C SER A 147 -4.18 43.77 -9.43
N CYS A 148 -4.88 43.88 -10.57
CA CYS A 148 -6.33 44.12 -10.61
C CYS A 148 -7.18 42.85 -10.48
N GLY A 149 -6.55 41.68 -10.40
CA GLY A 149 -7.19 40.36 -10.31
C GLY A 149 -7.04 39.71 -8.93
N THR A 150 -7.26 40.45 -7.84
CA THR A 150 -7.39 39.85 -6.50
C THR A 150 -8.78 39.25 -6.33
N SER A 151 -9.01 38.07 -6.89
CA SER A 151 -9.94 37.03 -6.42
C SER A 151 -10.03 35.96 -7.52
N LEU A 152 -10.13 34.68 -7.16
CA LEU A 152 -10.29 33.51 -8.05
C LEU A 152 -9.00 32.87 -8.60
N LYS A 153 -8.02 32.57 -7.73
CA LYS A 153 -7.01 31.52 -8.04
C LYS A 153 -6.77 30.61 -6.83
N ALA A 154 -7.80 29.88 -6.42
CA ALA A 154 -7.65 28.80 -5.43
C ALA A 154 -8.59 27.59 -5.61
N SER A 155 -9.30 27.45 -6.73
CA SER A 155 -10.21 26.30 -6.96
C SER A 155 -9.97 25.62 -8.30
N ASN A 156 -8.75 25.11 -8.54
CA ASN A 156 -8.53 24.24 -9.71
C ASN A 156 -7.51 23.11 -9.51
N SER A 157 -7.14 22.79 -8.27
CA SER A 157 -6.25 21.66 -7.96
C SER A 157 -7.02 20.33 -7.84
N PHE A 158 -8.27 20.35 -7.41
CA PHE A 158 -9.06 19.14 -7.15
C PHE A 158 -9.52 18.42 -8.42
N VAL A 159 -9.93 19.17 -9.45
CA VAL A 159 -10.43 18.58 -10.71
C VAL A 159 -9.30 18.00 -11.57
N ARG A 160 -8.08 18.55 -11.47
CA ARG A 160 -6.90 18.02 -12.20
C ARG A 160 -6.54 16.60 -11.74
N SER A 161 -6.64 16.32 -10.44
CA SER A 161 -6.23 15.02 -9.90
C SER A 161 -7.08 13.87 -10.45
N SER A 162 -8.41 14.00 -10.49
CA SER A 162 -9.29 12.93 -10.99
C SER A 162 -9.09 12.63 -12.47
N SER A 163 -8.92 13.67 -13.30
CA SER A 163 -8.64 13.49 -14.74
C SER A 163 -7.24 12.92 -15.01
N GLU A 164 -6.25 13.22 -14.17
CA GLU A 164 -4.89 12.68 -14.29
C GLU A 164 -4.83 11.20 -13.91
N TRP A 165 -5.56 10.78 -12.87
CA TRP A 165 -5.70 9.37 -12.49
C TRP A 165 -6.34 8.53 -13.60
N ASN A 166 -7.46 9.00 -14.17
CA ASN A 166 -8.12 8.32 -15.29
C ASN A 166 -7.24 8.24 -16.54
N ARG A 167 -6.34 9.21 -16.75
CA ARG A 167 -5.39 9.20 -17.87
C ARG A 167 -4.27 8.19 -17.66
N LEU A 168 -3.74 8.07 -16.44
CA LEU A 168 -2.72 7.07 -16.09
C LEU A 168 -3.27 5.64 -16.20
N GLU A 169 -4.50 5.41 -15.73
CA GLU A 169 -5.16 4.10 -15.85
C GLU A 169 -5.37 3.69 -17.31
N GLN A 170 -5.69 4.64 -18.19
CA GLN A 170 -5.80 4.38 -19.63
C GLN A 170 -4.46 4.03 -20.27
N VAL A 171 -3.37 4.69 -19.85
CA VAL A 171 -2.01 4.38 -20.34
C VAL A 171 -1.57 3.00 -19.87
N GLU A 172 -1.85 2.62 -18.63
CA GLU A 172 -1.56 1.29 -18.09
C GLU A 172 -2.31 0.19 -18.86
N LYS A 173 -3.62 0.36 -19.08
CA LYS A 173 -4.42 -0.55 -19.92
C LYS A 173 -3.91 -0.66 -21.36
N ALA A 174 -3.42 0.45 -21.94
CA ALA A 174 -2.85 0.46 -23.28
C ALA A 174 -1.50 -0.27 -23.34
N CYS A 175 -0.63 -0.08 -22.34
CA CYS A 175 0.62 -0.81 -22.19
C CYS A 175 0.38 -2.32 -22.02
N ASP A 176 -0.55 -2.73 -21.15
CA ASP A 176 -0.91 -4.14 -20.96
C ASP A 176 -1.45 -4.78 -22.25
N LYS A 177 -2.29 -4.04 -22.99
CA LYS A 177 -2.82 -4.51 -24.27
C LYS A 177 -1.74 -4.62 -25.34
N ALA A 178 -0.78 -3.69 -25.37
CA ALA A 178 0.37 -3.76 -26.26
C ALA A 178 1.28 -4.95 -25.89
N GLN A 179 1.51 -5.18 -24.61
CA GLN A 179 2.35 -6.26 -24.09
C GLN A 179 1.75 -7.65 -24.39
N LYS A 180 0.41 -7.78 -24.31
CA LYS A 180 -0.33 -8.98 -24.75
C LYS A 180 -0.30 -9.21 -26.26
N ARG A 181 -0.12 -8.15 -27.07
CA ARG A 181 0.01 -8.24 -28.53
C ARG A 181 1.43 -8.55 -28.98
N THR A 182 2.43 -8.11 -28.22
CA THR A 182 3.85 -8.35 -28.51
C THR A 182 4.39 -9.63 -27.86
N ALA A 183 3.63 -10.27 -26.98
CA ALA A 183 3.97 -11.60 -26.50
C ALA A 183 3.84 -12.60 -27.67
N PRO A 184 4.93 -13.27 -28.09
CA PRO A 184 4.83 -14.29 -29.12
C PRO A 184 3.88 -15.37 -28.62
N SER A 185 2.85 -15.68 -29.41
CA SER A 185 2.00 -16.84 -29.18
C SER A 185 2.88 -18.07 -29.30
N LEU A 186 3.34 -18.61 -28.16
CA LEU A 186 3.83 -19.98 -28.07
C LEU A 186 2.62 -20.89 -28.29
N ILE A 187 2.30 -21.12 -29.56
CA ILE A 187 1.45 -22.21 -30.02
C ILE A 187 2.40 -23.20 -30.70
N ALA A 188 2.27 -24.43 -30.22
CA ALA A 188 2.92 -25.70 -30.58
C ALA A 188 3.48 -25.83 -31.99
#